data_AF-A0A2G0CJZ7-F1
#
_entry.id   AF-A0A2G0CJZ7-F1
#
_cell.length_a   1.000
_cell.length_b   1.000
_cell.length_c   1.000
_cell.angle_alpha   90.00
_cell.angle_beta   90.00
_cell.angle_gamma   90.00
#
_symmetry.space_group_name_H-M   'P 1'
#
loop_
_entity.id
_entity.type
_entity.pdbx_description
1 polymer ?
#
loop_
_entity_poly.entity_id
_entity_poly.type
_entity_poly.pdbx_seq_one_letter_code
_entity_poly.pdbx_strand_id
1 'polypeptide(L)'
;MVLAFFLGWLLYRSIEEPITFADERAVRQDAVAEKLKTIRTTQEMYRDITGVFAPNFDTLKQVLRNERFMEVRIIGDPDDPDFDPTTAYDTIYSPAIDSVEALGINLDDLEIVPFTENVSFEISADTIDYQSTKVPVVQVGIPYKEFMGRFADARFKRYDQRYDPNKPIKFGDLSKPSLAGNWE
;
A
#
# COMPACT_ATOMS: atom_id res chain seq x y z
N MET A 1 -29.50 43.21 16.00
CA MET A 1 -29.58 42.76 14.59
C MET A 1 -28.24 42.20 14.11
N VAL A 2 -27.18 43.02 14.00
CA VAL A 2 -25.84 42.55 13.53
C VAL A 2 -25.27 41.40 14.37
N LEU A 3 -25.39 41.49 15.71
CA LEU A 3 -24.92 40.44 16.62
C LEU A 3 -25.62 39.09 16.40
N ALA A 4 -26.92 39.09 16.08
CA ALA A 4 -27.69 37.87 15.86
C ALA A 4 -27.29 37.18 14.55
N PHE A 5 -27.04 37.95 13.48
CA PHE A 5 -26.50 37.41 12.23
C PHE A 5 -25.08 36.88 12.39
N PHE A 6 -24.24 37.57 13.16
CA PHE A 6 -22.87 37.12 13.46
C PHE A 6 -22.86 35.81 14.26
N LEU A 7 -23.69 35.71 15.30
CA LEU A 7 -23.83 34.49 16.10
C LEU A 7 -24.42 33.32 15.29
N GLY A 8 -25.42 33.58 14.44
CA GLY A 8 -25.99 32.57 13.54
C GLY A 8 -24.96 32.04 12.54
N TRP A 9 -24.13 32.92 11.98
CA TRP A 9 -23.02 32.53 11.10
C TRP A 9 -21.94 31.72 11.82
N LEU A 10 -21.57 32.10 13.04
CA LEU A 10 -20.62 31.34 13.86
C LEU A 10 -21.14 29.93 14.20
N LEU A 11 -22.43 29.81 14.51
CA LEU A 11 -23.04 28.54 14.89
C LEU A 11 -23.15 27.58 13.70
N TYR A 12 -23.51 28.10 12.53
CA TYR A 12 -23.48 27.34 11.27
C TYR A 12 -22.06 26.83 10.98
N ARG A 13 -21.07 27.72 11.01
CA ARG A 13 -19.66 27.39 10.77
C ARG A 13 -19.10 26.38 11.79
N SER A 14 -19.54 26.46 13.04
CA SER A 14 -19.12 25.55 14.12
C SER A 14 -19.58 24.10 13.89
N ILE A 15 -20.65 23.87 13.13
CA ILE A 15 -21.18 22.53 12.85
C ILE A 15 -20.68 22.03 11.49
N GLU A 16 -20.55 22.92 10.49
CA GLU A 16 -20.10 22.56 9.15
C GLU A 16 -18.61 22.17 9.09
N GLU A 17 -17.73 22.90 9.79
CA GLU A 17 -16.28 22.62 9.80
C GLU A 17 -15.91 21.20 10.32
N PRO A 18 -16.46 20.69 11.44
CA PRO A 18 -16.14 19.32 11.89
C PRO A 18 -16.67 18.24 10.95
N ILE A 19 -17.86 18.42 10.37
CA ILE A 19 -18.47 17.43 9.46
C ILE A 19 -17.65 17.35 8.18
N THR A 20 -17.37 18.50 7.55
CA THR A 20 -16.55 18.56 6.34
C THR A 20 -15.14 18.03 6.55
N PHE A 21 -14.53 18.27 7.71
CA PHE A 21 -13.23 17.69 8.06
C PHE A 21 -13.30 16.16 8.19
N ALA A 22 -14.32 15.62 8.88
CA ALA A 22 -14.47 14.19 9.06
C ALA A 22 -14.71 13.46 7.72
N ASP A 23 -15.58 14.01 6.87
CA ASP A 23 -15.91 13.46 5.56
C ASP A 23 -14.70 13.49 4.62
N GLU A 24 -14.03 14.65 4.50
CA GLU A 24 -12.82 14.79 3.68
C GLU A 24 -11.68 13.90 4.17
N ARG A 25 -11.50 13.78 5.49
CA ARG A 25 -10.52 12.89 6.09
C ARG A 25 -10.81 11.44 5.70
N ALA A 26 -12.05 10.99 5.83
CA ALA A 26 -12.44 9.62 5.49
C ALA A 26 -12.20 9.33 4.01
N VAL A 27 -12.73 10.18 3.11
CA VAL A 27 -12.58 10.03 1.66
C VAL A 27 -11.11 9.97 1.24
N ARG A 28 -10.27 10.88 1.75
CA ARG A 28 -8.84 10.90 1.40
C ARG A 28 -8.09 9.73 2.00
N GLN A 29 -8.35 9.39 3.26
CA GLN A 29 -7.70 8.27 3.94
C GLN A 29 -8.05 6.95 3.25
N ASP A 30 -9.30 6.75 2.85
CA ASP A 30 -9.77 5.54 2.17
C ASP A 30 -9.11 5.38 0.80
N ALA A 31 -9.03 6.45 0.01
CA ALA A 31 -8.34 6.41 -1.28
C ALA A 31 -6.85 6.11 -1.15
N VAL A 32 -6.17 6.69 -0.15
CA VAL A 32 -4.75 6.41 0.11
C VAL A 32 -4.57 4.97 0.62
N ALA A 33 -5.48 4.49 1.47
CA ALA A 33 -5.48 3.11 1.95
C ALA A 33 -5.69 2.10 0.82
N GLU A 34 -6.59 2.38 -0.13
CA GLU A 34 -6.81 1.55 -1.32
C GLU A 34 -5.57 1.52 -2.22
N LYS A 35 -4.91 2.66 -2.41
CA LYS A 35 -3.65 2.74 -3.12
C LYS A 35 -2.55 1.93 -2.43
N LEU A 36 -2.44 2.02 -1.10
CA LEU A 36 -1.50 1.23 -0.31
C LEU A 36 -1.80 -0.27 -0.34
N LYS A 37 -3.08 -0.68 -0.41
CA LYS A 37 -3.46 -2.09 -0.64
C LYS A 37 -2.98 -2.56 -2.01
N THR A 38 -3.16 -1.74 -3.05
CA THR A 38 -2.66 -2.04 -4.39
C THR A 38 -1.13 -2.20 -4.39
N ILE A 39 -0.41 -1.29 -3.72
CA ILE A 39 1.05 -1.38 -3.56
C ILE A 39 1.44 -2.65 -2.81
N ARG A 40 0.72 -3.02 -1.73
CA ARG A 40 0.94 -4.28 -1.01
C ARG A 40 0.84 -5.48 -1.94
N THR A 41 -0.21 -5.57 -2.75
CA THR A 41 -0.38 -6.67 -3.72
C THR A 41 0.75 -6.70 -4.74
N THR A 42 1.21 -5.55 -5.24
CA THR A 42 2.36 -5.50 -6.16
C THR A 42 3.68 -5.93 -5.51
N GLN A 43 3.88 -5.60 -4.23
CA GLN A 43 5.05 -6.03 -3.46
C GLN A 43 5.02 -7.53 -3.17
N GLU A 44 3.85 -8.10 -2.92
CA GLU A 44 3.68 -9.55 -2.79
C GLU A 44 4.02 -10.25 -4.12
N MET A 45 3.49 -9.78 -5.25
CA MET A 45 3.85 -10.32 -6.57
C MET A 45 5.36 -10.24 -6.84
N TYR A 46 6.01 -9.12 -6.50
CA TYR A 46 7.45 -8.98 -6.64
C TYR A 46 8.23 -9.98 -5.78
N ARG A 47 7.77 -10.21 -4.54
CA ARG A 47 8.37 -11.21 -3.65
C ARG A 47 8.17 -12.63 -4.17
N ASP A 48 7.04 -12.92 -4.78
CA ASP A 48 6.78 -14.24 -5.34
C ASP A 48 7.70 -14.56 -6.54
N ILE A 49 8.20 -13.53 -7.23
CA ILE A 49 9.18 -13.66 -8.33
C ILE A 49 10.62 -13.72 -7.81
N THR A 50 11.00 -12.79 -6.93
CA THR A 50 12.40 -12.55 -6.55
C THR A 50 12.80 -13.15 -5.20
N GLY A 51 11.83 -13.57 -4.40
CA GLY A 51 12.00 -14.04 -3.01
C GLY A 51 12.17 -12.94 -1.97
N VAL A 52 12.25 -11.65 -2.35
CA VAL A 52 12.45 -10.50 -1.46
C VAL A 52 11.50 -9.36 -1.81
N PHE A 53 11.39 -8.32 -0.98
CA PHE A 53 10.60 -7.13 -1.31
C PHE A 53 11.42 -6.09 -2.08
N ALA A 54 10.74 -5.27 -2.90
CA ALA A 54 11.41 -4.24 -3.68
C ALA A 54 11.78 -3.05 -2.78
N PRO A 55 13.03 -2.54 -2.83
CA PRO A 55 13.44 -1.40 -2.01
C PRO A 55 12.98 -0.05 -2.56
N ASN A 56 12.59 0.02 -3.83
CA ASN A 56 12.12 1.22 -4.51
C ASN A 56 11.11 0.88 -5.62
N PHE A 57 10.33 1.88 -6.04
CA PHE A 57 9.31 1.72 -7.08
C PHE A 57 9.88 1.42 -8.46
N ASP A 58 11.07 1.91 -8.80
CA ASP A 58 11.68 1.64 -10.11
C ASP A 58 12.03 0.17 -10.29
N THR A 59 12.60 -0.44 -9.25
CA THR A 59 12.92 -1.88 -9.22
C THR A 59 11.64 -2.70 -9.24
N LEU A 60 10.63 -2.29 -8.48
CA LEU A 60 9.30 -2.91 -8.50
C LEU A 60 8.70 -2.92 -9.91
N LYS A 61 8.63 -1.73 -10.56
CA LYS A 61 8.10 -1.56 -11.92
C LYS A 61 8.91 -2.35 -12.94
N GLN A 62 10.24 -2.35 -12.82
CA GLN A 62 11.12 -3.05 -13.75
C GLN A 62 10.90 -4.57 -13.70
N VAL A 63 10.82 -5.16 -12.51
CA VAL A 63 10.63 -6.61 -12.36
C VAL A 63 9.23 -7.03 -12.79
N LEU A 64 8.20 -6.31 -12.35
CA LEU A 64 6.81 -6.63 -12.75
C LEU A 64 6.56 -6.49 -14.26
N ARG A 65 7.34 -5.68 -14.97
CA ARG A 65 7.25 -5.52 -16.43
C ARG A 65 8.06 -6.55 -17.22
N ASN A 66 9.25 -6.88 -16.74
CA ASN A 66 10.23 -7.63 -17.54
C ASN A 66 10.40 -9.08 -17.11
N GLU A 67 10.14 -9.39 -15.84
CA GLU A 67 10.33 -10.73 -15.30
C GLU A 67 9.05 -11.57 -15.39
N ARG A 68 9.23 -12.88 -15.23
CA ARG A 68 8.17 -13.88 -15.34
C ARG A 68 8.05 -14.59 -13.99
N PHE A 69 6.83 -14.90 -13.57
CA PHE A 69 6.61 -15.83 -12.49
C PHE A 69 7.18 -17.20 -12.88
N MET A 70 7.93 -17.81 -11.98
CA MET A 70 8.34 -19.21 -12.08
C MET A 70 7.34 -20.04 -11.28
N GLU A 71 6.36 -20.66 -11.96
CA GLU A 71 5.44 -21.59 -11.32
C GLU A 71 5.92 -23.02 -11.61
N VAL A 72 6.50 -23.68 -10.61
CA VAL A 72 6.91 -25.08 -10.69
C VAL A 72 5.67 -25.94 -10.44
N ARG A 73 5.13 -26.55 -11.50
CA ARG A 73 4.01 -27.50 -11.39
C ARG A 73 4.54 -28.91 -11.55
N ILE A 74 4.14 -29.79 -10.64
CA ILE A 74 4.42 -31.22 -10.74
C ILE A 74 3.38 -31.79 -11.72
N ILE A 75 3.85 -32.31 -12.85
CA ILE A 75 3.04 -33.03 -13.83
C ILE A 75 3.33 -34.52 -13.62
N GLY A 76 2.40 -35.24 -13.01
CA GLY A 76 2.45 -36.71 -12.92
C GLY A 76 1.54 -37.27 -11.83
N ASP A 77 1.10 -38.51 -12.03
CA ASP A 77 0.38 -39.30 -11.03
C ASP A 77 1.41 -39.95 -10.09
N PRO A 78 1.41 -39.65 -8.78
CA PRO A 78 2.34 -40.26 -7.83
C PRO A 78 2.18 -41.79 -7.71
N ASP A 79 1.10 -42.37 -8.25
CA ASP A 79 0.84 -43.82 -8.24
C ASP A 79 1.37 -44.56 -9.49
N ASP A 80 2.02 -43.89 -10.45
CA ASP A 80 2.60 -44.53 -11.65
C ASP A 80 3.97 -45.18 -11.35
N PRO A 81 4.17 -46.49 -11.58
CA PRO A 81 5.43 -47.19 -11.32
C PRO A 81 6.61 -46.76 -12.19
N ASP A 82 6.38 -46.08 -13.32
CA ASP A 82 7.43 -45.48 -14.17
C ASP A 82 7.64 -43.97 -13.87
N PHE A 83 7.05 -43.44 -12.78
CA PHE A 83 7.19 -42.05 -12.38
C PHE A 83 8.64 -41.71 -12.01
N ASP A 84 9.28 -40.93 -12.86
CA ASP A 84 10.56 -40.29 -12.57
C ASP A 84 10.32 -38.86 -12.05
N PRO A 85 10.54 -38.60 -10.75
CA PRO A 85 10.35 -37.27 -10.18
C PRO A 85 11.29 -36.23 -10.79
N THR A 86 12.36 -36.61 -11.48
CA THR A 86 13.32 -35.65 -12.07
C THR A 86 12.85 -35.07 -13.40
N THR A 87 11.93 -35.72 -14.11
CA THR A 87 11.35 -35.28 -15.39
C THR A 87 9.92 -34.75 -15.29
N ALA A 88 9.30 -34.88 -14.11
CA ALA A 88 7.92 -34.45 -13.81
C ALA A 88 7.77 -32.97 -13.39
N TYR A 89 8.84 -32.18 -13.43
CA TYR A 89 8.77 -30.74 -13.16
C TYR A 89 8.69 -29.97 -14.47
N ASP A 90 7.50 -29.52 -14.83
CA ASP A 90 7.36 -28.53 -15.90
C ASP A 90 7.34 -27.14 -15.27
N THR A 91 8.19 -26.26 -15.79
CA THR A 91 8.31 -24.88 -15.30
C THR A 91 7.59 -24.00 -16.31
N ILE A 92 6.35 -23.65 -16.00
CA ILE A 92 5.61 -22.70 -16.82
C ILE A 92 6.02 -21.30 -16.40
N TYR A 93 6.49 -20.51 -17.37
CA TYR A 93 6.79 -19.10 -17.16
C TYR A 93 5.59 -18.26 -17.58
N SER A 94 4.89 -17.66 -16.62
CA SER A 94 3.85 -16.65 -16.90
C SER A 94 4.44 -15.25 -16.73
N PRO A 95 4.27 -14.34 -17.70
CA PRO A 95 4.70 -12.95 -17.54
C PRO A 95 4.07 -12.30 -16.31
N ALA A 96 4.87 -11.59 -15.51
CA ALA A 96 4.33 -10.92 -14.32
C ALA A 96 3.31 -9.83 -14.67
N ILE A 97 3.50 -9.23 -15.84
CA ILE A 97 2.63 -8.21 -16.40
C ILE A 97 1.20 -8.71 -16.65
N ASP A 98 1.02 -9.98 -17.02
CA ASP A 98 -0.32 -10.54 -17.30
C ASP A 98 -1.18 -10.54 -16.04
N SER A 99 -0.59 -10.85 -14.88
CA SER A 99 -1.27 -10.80 -13.58
C SER A 99 -1.57 -9.37 -13.15
N VAL A 100 -0.65 -8.44 -13.38
CA VAL A 100 -0.83 -7.00 -13.08
C VAL A 100 -1.96 -6.41 -13.94
N GLU A 101 -1.99 -6.73 -15.23
CA GLU A 101 -3.03 -6.30 -16.17
C GLU A 101 -4.39 -6.94 -15.86
N ALA A 102 -4.42 -8.21 -15.48
CA ALA A 102 -5.65 -8.89 -15.05
C ALA A 102 -6.28 -8.25 -13.80
N LEU A 103 -5.45 -7.69 -12.92
CA LEU A 103 -5.89 -6.92 -11.74
C LEU A 103 -6.23 -5.45 -12.07
N GLY A 104 -6.01 -5.00 -13.31
CA GLY A 104 -6.24 -3.62 -13.72
C GLY A 104 -5.29 -2.61 -13.06
N ILE A 105 -4.12 -3.06 -12.59
CA ILE A 105 -3.18 -2.21 -11.85
C ILE A 105 -2.33 -1.40 -12.84
N ASN A 106 -2.42 -0.08 -12.76
CA ASN A 106 -1.50 0.80 -13.48
C ASN A 106 -0.19 0.96 -12.70
N LEU A 107 0.91 0.45 -13.27
CA LEU A 107 2.25 0.52 -12.69
C LEU A 107 2.90 1.91 -12.77
N ASP A 108 2.53 2.74 -13.76
CA ASP A 108 3.13 4.08 -13.95
C ASP A 108 2.72 5.03 -12.82
N ASP A 109 1.45 4.99 -12.43
CA ASP A 109 0.91 5.87 -11.40
C ASP A 109 0.94 5.25 -10.00
N LEU A 110 1.59 4.11 -9.81
CA LEU A 110 1.54 3.34 -8.57
C LEU A 110 2.17 4.09 -7.39
N GLU A 111 3.26 4.83 -7.66
CA GLU A 111 4.00 5.58 -6.65
C GLU A 111 3.30 6.89 -6.24
N ILE A 112 2.42 7.42 -7.08
CA ILE A 112 1.81 8.73 -6.89
C ILE A 112 0.68 8.65 -5.86
N VAL A 113 0.73 9.54 -4.87
CA VAL A 113 -0.27 9.61 -3.80
C VAL A 113 -1.50 10.39 -4.29
N PRO A 114 -2.73 9.84 -4.13
CA PRO A 114 -3.96 10.55 -4.43
C PRO A 114 -4.06 11.89 -3.70
N PHE A 115 -4.68 12.90 -4.33
CA PHE A 115 -4.87 14.25 -3.79
C PHE A 115 -3.60 15.08 -3.57
N THR A 116 -2.47 14.68 -4.17
CA THR A 116 -1.20 15.42 -4.11
C THR A 116 -0.73 15.86 -5.50
N GLU A 117 0.06 16.93 -5.57
CA GLU A 117 0.70 17.41 -6.79
C GLU A 117 2.03 16.68 -7.00
N ASN A 118 1.99 15.35 -7.15
CA ASN A 118 3.14 14.48 -7.46
C ASN A 118 4.02 14.07 -6.26
N VAL A 119 3.43 13.84 -5.09
CA VAL A 119 4.15 13.26 -3.95
C VAL A 119 4.14 11.74 -4.09
N SER A 120 5.31 11.11 -3.93
CA SER A 120 5.45 9.66 -3.98
C SER A 120 5.36 9.04 -2.58
N PHE A 121 4.90 7.79 -2.49
CA PHE A 121 5.00 7.02 -1.24
C PHE A 121 6.47 6.77 -0.85
N GLU A 122 6.75 6.75 0.45
CA GLU A 122 8.04 6.31 0.97
C GLU A 122 8.05 4.79 1.06
N ILE A 123 9.03 4.15 0.44
CA ILE A 123 9.23 2.71 0.44
C ILE A 123 10.59 2.36 1.04
N SER A 124 10.62 1.30 1.84
CA SER A 124 11.85 0.76 2.40
C SER A 124 11.69 -0.75 2.56
N ALA A 125 12.68 -1.51 2.11
CA ALA A 125 12.73 -2.96 2.28
C ALA A 125 14.05 -3.37 2.92
N ASP A 126 14.01 -4.40 3.74
CA ASP A 126 15.19 -4.97 4.40
C ASP A 126 14.99 -6.49 4.63
N THR A 127 16.02 -7.18 5.13
CA THR A 127 15.93 -8.59 5.54
C THR A 127 16.36 -8.72 6.98
N ILE A 128 15.45 -9.16 7.84
CA ILE A 128 15.70 -9.32 9.27
C ILE A 128 15.79 -10.79 9.67
N ASP A 129 16.54 -11.07 10.73
CA ASP A 129 16.55 -12.39 11.37
C ASP A 129 15.37 -12.46 12.36
N TYR A 130 14.34 -13.23 11.99
CA TYR A 130 13.16 -13.45 12.82
C TYR A 130 13.03 -14.94 13.12
N GLN A 131 12.98 -15.32 14.40
CA GLN A 131 12.88 -16.72 14.84
C GLN A 131 13.94 -17.66 14.21
N SER A 132 15.19 -17.19 14.12
CA SER A 132 16.32 -17.92 13.51
C SER A 132 16.21 -18.16 12.00
N THR A 133 15.31 -17.45 11.30
CA THR A 133 15.19 -17.48 9.84
C THR A 133 15.30 -16.07 9.28
N LYS A 134 15.94 -15.91 8.11
CA LYS A 134 15.98 -14.64 7.38
C LYS A 134 14.65 -14.41 6.70
N VAL A 135 13.96 -13.33 7.09
CA VAL A 135 12.66 -12.98 6.53
C VAL A 135 12.75 -11.58 5.90
N PRO A 136 12.37 -11.43 4.62
CA PRO A 136 12.30 -10.12 4.00
C PRO A 136 11.15 -9.33 4.62
N VAL A 137 11.36 -8.03 4.80
CA VAL A 137 10.40 -7.08 5.35
C VAL A 137 10.32 -5.86 4.46
N VAL A 138 9.15 -5.22 4.45
CA VAL A 138 8.91 -4.00 3.69
C VAL A 138 8.03 -3.08 4.51
N GLN A 139 8.26 -1.79 4.34
CA GLN A 139 7.44 -0.73 4.86
C GLN A 139 7.17 0.26 3.73
N VAL A 140 5.88 0.56 3.50
CA VAL A 140 5.48 1.61 2.56
C VAL A 140 4.46 2.51 3.24
N GLY A 141 4.63 3.82 3.12
CA GLY A 141 3.67 4.76 3.69
C GLY A 141 3.93 6.22 3.34
N ILE A 142 3.10 7.08 3.91
CA ILE A 142 3.18 8.53 3.75
C ILE A 142 2.57 9.24 4.97
N PRO A 143 3.11 10.38 5.44
CA PRO A 143 2.48 11.16 6.50
C PRO A 143 1.14 11.80 6.11
N TYR A 144 0.18 11.83 7.03
CA TYR A 144 -1.16 12.41 6.80
C TYR A 144 -1.11 13.83 6.22
N LYS A 145 -0.14 14.64 6.64
CA LYS A 145 0.04 16.02 6.17
C LYS A 145 0.16 16.15 4.65
N GLU A 146 0.69 15.14 3.96
CA GLU A 146 0.99 15.23 2.53
C GLU A 146 -0.29 15.18 1.69
N PHE A 147 -1.25 14.31 2.04
CA PHE A 147 -2.49 14.13 1.26
C PHE A 147 -3.70 14.87 1.83
N MET A 148 -3.62 15.37 3.07
CA MET A 148 -4.72 16.09 3.72
C MET A 148 -4.85 17.55 3.23
N GLY A 149 -3.84 18.11 2.56
CA GLY A 149 -3.88 19.45 1.97
C GLY A 149 -4.26 20.53 2.99
N ARG A 150 -5.37 21.25 2.77
CA ARG A 150 -5.87 22.29 3.70
C ARG A 150 -6.16 21.77 5.11
N PHE A 151 -6.37 20.47 5.25
CA PHE A 151 -6.68 19.80 6.51
C PHE A 151 -5.44 19.23 7.22
N ALA A 152 -4.24 19.42 6.64
CA ALA A 152 -2.96 18.96 7.19
C ALA A 152 -2.56 19.66 8.50
N ASP A 153 -3.26 20.71 8.92
CA ASP A 153 -2.90 21.45 10.13
C ASP A 153 -3.30 20.71 11.41
N ALA A 154 -2.47 20.80 12.44
CA ALA A 154 -2.80 20.35 13.79
C ALA A 154 -3.99 21.10 14.41
N ARG A 155 -4.49 22.16 13.77
CA ARG A 155 -5.70 22.90 14.20
C ARG A 155 -6.93 22.02 14.19
N PHE A 156 -7.01 21.02 13.31
CA PHE A 156 -8.14 20.10 13.23
C PHE A 156 -8.16 19.04 14.35
N LYS A 157 -7.10 18.95 15.17
CA LYS A 157 -7.10 18.16 16.41
C LYS A 157 -8.21 18.56 17.39
N ARG A 158 -8.74 19.79 17.25
CA ARG A 158 -9.90 20.27 18.02
C ARG A 158 -11.17 19.48 17.73
N TYR A 159 -11.28 18.88 16.54
CA TYR A 159 -12.44 18.11 16.11
C TYR A 159 -12.22 16.59 16.31
N ASP A 160 -10.98 16.12 16.19
CA ASP A 160 -10.59 14.74 16.45
C ASP A 160 -9.25 14.65 17.21
N GLN A 161 -9.29 14.21 18.46
CA GLN A 161 -8.11 14.08 19.31
C GLN A 161 -7.11 13.03 18.81
N ARG A 162 -7.56 12.07 18.00
CA ARG A 162 -6.72 11.01 17.41
C ARG A 162 -6.04 11.47 16.13
N TYR A 163 -6.45 12.60 15.57
CA TYR A 163 -5.85 13.13 14.35
C TYR A 163 -4.43 13.62 14.63
N ASP A 164 -3.47 13.11 13.88
CA ASP A 164 -2.10 13.59 13.94
C ASP A 164 -1.53 13.72 12.53
N PRO A 165 -1.31 14.95 12.02
CA PRO A 165 -0.79 15.17 10.67
C PRO A 165 0.57 14.53 10.40
N ASN A 166 1.40 14.39 11.45
CA ASN A 166 2.74 13.83 11.32
C ASN A 166 2.75 12.30 11.35
N LYS A 167 1.64 11.67 11.73
CA LYS A 167 1.57 10.22 11.77
C LYS A 167 1.53 9.69 10.32
N PRO A 168 2.35 8.68 9.97
CA PRO A 168 2.26 8.04 8.68
C PRO A 168 1.08 7.06 8.63
N ILE A 169 0.34 7.08 7.52
CA ILE A 169 -0.43 5.92 7.09
C ILE A 169 0.55 4.99 6.37
N LYS A 170 0.70 3.77 6.85
CA LYS A 170 1.71 2.83 6.34
C LYS A 170 1.28 1.39 6.52
N PHE A 171 1.77 0.53 5.63
CA PHE A 171 1.73 -0.91 5.85
C PHE A 171 3.13 -1.47 6.01
N GLY A 172 3.14 -2.60 6.70
CA GLY A 172 4.34 -3.34 7.01
C GLY A 172 5.23 -2.67 8.03
N ASP A 173 6.35 -3.33 8.31
CA ASP A 173 7.25 -2.97 9.38
C ASP A 173 8.64 -3.52 9.08
N LEU A 174 9.69 -2.73 9.31
CA LEU A 174 11.08 -3.16 9.12
C LEU A 174 11.60 -4.01 10.29
N SER A 175 10.91 -4.02 11.43
CA SER A 175 11.33 -4.73 12.64
C SER A 175 10.67 -6.09 12.81
N LYS A 176 9.58 -6.36 12.08
CA LYS A 176 8.81 -7.60 12.18
C LYS A 176 8.25 -8.00 10.81
N PRO A 177 8.12 -9.30 10.53
CA PRO A 177 7.53 -9.79 9.28
C PRO A 177 6.01 -9.60 9.30
N SER A 178 5.57 -8.37 9.10
CA SER A 178 4.16 -8.00 9.01
C SER A 178 3.95 -7.17 7.77
N LEU A 179 2.82 -7.37 7.10
CA LEU A 179 2.33 -6.54 6.02
C LEU A 179 1.06 -5.76 6.42
N ALA A 180 0.68 -5.80 7.70
CA ALA A 180 -0.55 -5.18 8.18
C ALA A 180 -0.54 -3.66 7.97
N GLY A 181 -1.70 -3.10 7.62
CA GLY A 181 -1.89 -1.66 7.46
C GLY A 181 -2.33 -1.05 8.77
N ASN A 182 -1.83 0.14 9.11
CA ASN A 182 -2.23 0.81 10.34
C ASN A 182 -3.59 1.54 10.27
N TRP A 183 -4.33 1.34 9.18
CA TRP A 183 -5.65 1.90 8.89
C TRP A 183 -6.78 0.86 8.93
N GLU A 184 -6.44 -0.42 9.04
CA GLU A 184 -7.37 -1.53 9.32
C GLU A 184 -7.74 -1.56 10.81
#